data_AF-A0A560URN2-F1
#
_entry.id   AF-A0A560URN2-F1
#
_cell.length_a   1.000
_cell.length_b   1.000
_cell.length_c   1.000
_cell.angle_alpha   90.00
_cell.angle_beta   90.00
_cell.angle_gamma   90.00
#
_symmetry.space_group_name_H-M   'P 1'
#
loop_
_entity.id
_entity.type
_entity.pdbx_description
1 polymer ?
#
loop_
_entity_poly.entity_id
_entity_poly.type
_entity_poly.pdbx_seq_one_letter_code
_entity_poly.pdbx_strand_id
1 'polypeptide(L)'
;MMAANANSSLIDHPTPDGARYLLEHDDTFVRRQFFEALGPQLDTMVEVLTACFKWVQPVLEAAAAVRTERTDLLKLFALGGLDDLVVSTKLLLGGKHAASGNVARQAIEGAAMAMLCSTSQPLVIQQDRTKGAIRALYWREVLKEDRRVQGQHAVRQLSWNIELLRVPQIWFEGLAAGQKHFSRLSHASIDTVASRSKFTGLGCGAIEMGGHFDPKKMSLYSGELSYRINLCRQLTLFMEHFLNTMILASACDGTHQRMPASDGLDVSSGYQNGDAIPPRGVNDEV
;
A
#
# COMPACT_ATOMS: atom_id res chain seq x y z
N MET A 1 10.92 -46.28 -14.56
CA MET A 1 9.45 -46.31 -14.59
C MET A 1 9.00 -44.87 -14.79
N MET A 2 8.62 -44.52 -16.02
CA MET A 2 8.27 -43.16 -16.42
C MET A 2 6.88 -42.80 -15.90
N ALA A 3 6.79 -41.84 -14.98
CA ALA A 3 5.53 -41.16 -14.71
C ALA A 3 5.30 -40.16 -15.85
N ALA A 4 4.34 -40.47 -16.71
CA ALA A 4 3.91 -39.62 -17.81
C ALA A 4 3.37 -38.28 -17.27
N ASN A 5 3.81 -37.19 -17.90
CA ASN A 5 3.28 -35.83 -17.79
C ASN A 5 1.80 -35.80 -18.22
N ALA A 6 0.89 -36.18 -17.34
CA ALA A 6 -0.55 -35.98 -17.52
C ALA A 6 -0.95 -34.64 -16.86
N ASN A 7 -0.80 -33.52 -17.59
CA ASN A 7 -1.61 -32.30 -17.45
C ASN A 7 -1.21 -31.14 -18.38
N SER A 8 -0.51 -31.43 -19.48
CA SER A 8 -0.51 -30.56 -20.65
C SER A 8 -1.58 -31.07 -21.62
N SER A 9 -2.85 -31.02 -21.25
CA SER A 9 -3.87 -30.94 -22.30
C SER A 9 -3.55 -29.65 -23.05
N LEU A 10 -3.11 -29.75 -24.31
CA LEU A 10 -2.82 -28.61 -25.16
C LEU A 10 -4.05 -27.69 -25.12
N ILE A 11 -3.97 -26.57 -24.41
CA ILE A 11 -5.05 -25.59 -24.38
C ILE A 11 -5.04 -24.92 -25.74
N ASP A 12 -6.11 -25.10 -26.51
CA ASP A 12 -6.27 -24.40 -27.77
C ASP A 12 -6.74 -22.96 -27.51
N HIS A 13 -5.77 -22.09 -27.19
CA HIS A 13 -6.00 -20.67 -26.89
C HIS A 13 -6.88 -19.88 -27.89
N PRO A 14 -6.85 -20.12 -29.22
CA PRO A 14 -7.72 -19.40 -30.17
C PRO A 14 -9.22 -19.76 -30.09
N THR A 15 -9.64 -20.65 -29.17
CA THR A 15 -11.05 -20.99 -28.98
C THR A 15 -11.67 -20.26 -27.78
N PRO A 16 -13.00 -20.03 -27.75
CA PRO A 16 -13.69 -19.50 -26.58
C PRO A 16 -13.44 -20.32 -25.30
N ASP A 17 -13.35 -21.64 -25.41
CA ASP A 17 -13.07 -22.52 -24.27
C ASP A 17 -11.62 -22.41 -23.81
N GLY A 18 -10.66 -22.27 -24.73
CA GLY A 18 -9.26 -21.97 -24.39
C GLY A 18 -9.09 -20.60 -23.72
N ALA A 19 -9.83 -19.59 -24.17
CA ALA A 19 -9.87 -18.27 -23.53
C ALA A 19 -10.54 -18.32 -22.15
N ARG A 20 -11.66 -19.04 -22.01
CA ARG A 20 -12.33 -19.26 -20.72
C ARG A 20 -11.39 -19.96 -19.73
N TYR A 21 -10.71 -21.00 -20.18
CA TYR A 21 -9.72 -21.71 -19.38
C TYR A 21 -8.64 -20.75 -18.85
N LEU A 22 -8.07 -19.87 -19.70
CA LEU A 22 -7.06 -18.91 -19.27
C LEU A 22 -7.55 -17.93 -18.18
N LEU A 23 -8.85 -17.63 -18.16
CA LEU A 23 -9.45 -16.72 -17.17
C LEU A 23 -9.84 -17.43 -15.87
N GLU A 24 -10.26 -18.69 -15.95
CA GLU A 24 -10.77 -19.46 -14.81
C GLU A 24 -9.69 -20.30 -14.09
N HIS A 25 -8.59 -20.62 -14.77
CA HIS A 25 -7.53 -21.45 -14.22
C HIS A 25 -6.81 -20.75 -13.04
N ASP A 26 -6.55 -21.49 -11.96
CA ASP A 26 -6.10 -20.96 -10.66
C ASP A 26 -4.57 -20.91 -10.47
N ASP A 27 -3.83 -21.30 -11.51
CA ASP A 27 -2.38 -21.40 -11.58
C ASP A 27 -1.76 -22.35 -10.52
N THR A 28 -2.52 -23.32 -9.98
CA THR A 28 -2.06 -24.21 -8.88
C THR A 28 -0.76 -24.95 -9.21
N PHE A 29 -0.58 -25.40 -10.45
CA PHE A 29 0.66 -26.07 -10.88
C PHE A 29 1.89 -25.13 -10.88
N VAL A 30 1.71 -23.87 -11.25
CA VAL A 30 2.78 -22.85 -11.21
C VAL A 30 3.14 -22.57 -9.76
N ARG A 31 2.14 -22.37 -8.90
CA ARG A 31 2.34 -22.16 -7.46
C ARG A 31 3.14 -23.29 -6.84
N ARG A 32 2.80 -24.55 -7.16
CA ARG A 32 3.53 -25.72 -6.63
C ARG A 32 5.01 -25.69 -6.96
N GLN A 33 5.38 -25.35 -8.19
CA GLN A 33 6.79 -25.23 -8.59
C GLN A 33 7.53 -24.16 -7.77
N PHE A 34 6.88 -23.02 -7.49
CA PHE A 34 7.46 -22.02 -6.60
C PHE A 34 7.60 -22.54 -5.16
N PHE A 35 6.61 -23.25 -4.62
CA PHE A 35 6.69 -23.84 -3.28
C PHE A 35 7.82 -24.87 -3.16
N GLU A 36 7.97 -25.73 -4.16
CA GLU A 36 9.05 -26.71 -4.21
C GLU A 36 10.42 -26.04 -4.30
N ALA A 37 10.54 -24.96 -5.09
CA ALA A 37 11.82 -24.30 -5.33
C ALA A 37 12.23 -23.26 -4.27
N LEU A 38 11.27 -22.64 -3.56
CA LEU A 38 11.50 -21.55 -2.60
C LEU A 38 11.03 -21.86 -1.18
N GLY A 39 10.67 -23.11 -0.86
CA GLY A 39 10.06 -23.53 0.41
C GLY A 39 10.61 -22.82 1.66
N PRO A 40 11.91 -22.93 1.98
CA PRO A 40 12.48 -22.30 3.18
C PRO A 40 12.30 -20.77 3.24
N GLN A 41 12.37 -20.10 2.09
CA GLN A 41 12.19 -18.65 2.01
C GLN A 41 10.71 -18.27 2.13
N LEU A 42 9.80 -19.14 1.67
CA LEU A 42 8.36 -18.98 1.86
C LEU A 42 7.96 -19.19 3.31
N ASP A 43 8.60 -20.13 4.02
CA ASP A 43 8.41 -20.30 5.46
C ASP A 43 8.78 -19.00 6.20
N THR A 44 9.92 -18.40 5.85
CA THR A 44 10.32 -17.09 6.37
C THR A 44 9.29 -16.00 6.05
N MET A 45 8.73 -16.00 4.84
CA MET A 45 7.69 -15.05 4.44
C MET A 45 6.41 -15.22 5.27
N VAL A 46 6.00 -16.46 5.55
CA VAL A 46 4.84 -16.77 6.40
C VAL A 46 5.07 -16.29 7.83
N GLU A 47 6.27 -16.49 8.38
CA GLU A 47 6.62 -16.01 9.73
C GLU A 47 6.52 -14.48 9.84
N VAL A 48 7.11 -13.74 8.90
CA VAL A 48 7.07 -12.27 8.94
C VAL A 48 5.68 -11.71 8.64
N LEU A 49 4.89 -12.34 7.76
CA LEU A 49 3.48 -11.98 7.56
C LEU A 49 2.66 -12.23 8.83
N THR A 50 2.88 -13.36 9.48
CA THR A 50 2.23 -13.67 10.77
C THR A 50 2.54 -12.60 11.81
N ALA A 51 3.79 -12.11 11.86
CA ALA A 51 4.17 -11.01 12.73
C ALA A 51 3.42 -9.71 12.39
N CYS A 52 3.26 -9.37 11.11
CA CYS A 52 2.43 -8.23 10.69
C CYS A 52 0.96 -8.40 11.10
N PHE A 53 0.38 -9.59 10.92
CA PHE A 53 -1.04 -9.83 11.19
C PHE A 53 -1.43 -9.67 12.66
N LYS A 54 -0.49 -9.86 13.59
CA LYS A 54 -0.70 -9.55 15.02
C LYS A 54 -1.11 -8.10 15.27
N TRP A 55 -0.78 -7.18 14.37
CA TRP A 55 -1.10 -5.76 14.49
C TRP A 55 -2.43 -5.36 13.86
N VAL A 56 -3.03 -6.21 13.01
CA VAL A 56 -4.26 -5.85 12.27
C VAL A 56 -5.38 -5.47 13.23
N GLN A 57 -5.70 -6.35 14.17
CA GLN A 57 -6.80 -6.13 15.10
C GLN A 57 -6.53 -4.94 16.06
N PRO A 58 -5.36 -4.82 16.71
CA PRO A 58 -5.02 -3.64 17.52
C PRO A 58 -5.14 -2.31 16.76
N VAL A 59 -4.67 -2.27 15.50
CA VAL A 59 -4.77 -1.06 14.66
C VAL A 59 -6.21 -0.72 14.33
N LEU A 60 -7.04 -1.72 13.98
CA LEU A 60 -8.46 -1.52 13.71
C LEU A 60 -9.20 -0.95 14.94
N GLU A 61 -8.91 -1.50 16.12
CA GLU A 61 -9.49 -1.06 17.39
C GLU A 61 -9.05 0.37 17.75
N ALA A 62 -7.77 0.67 17.66
CA ALA A 62 -7.23 2.01 17.94
C ALA A 62 -7.81 3.07 16.97
N ALA A 63 -7.91 2.74 15.67
CA ALA A 63 -8.54 3.62 14.69
C ALA A 63 -10.02 3.87 15.01
N ALA A 64 -10.75 2.82 15.41
CA ALA A 64 -12.16 2.91 15.77
C ALA A 64 -12.41 3.70 17.06
N ALA A 65 -11.40 3.83 17.94
CA ALA A 65 -11.48 4.62 19.17
C ALA A 65 -11.24 6.13 18.94
N VAL A 66 -10.35 6.51 18.02
CA VAL A 66 -10.03 7.94 17.73
C VAL A 66 -11.02 8.58 16.75
N ARG A 67 -11.38 7.86 15.68
CA ARG A 67 -12.32 8.30 14.62
C ARG A 67 -12.07 9.70 14.04
N THR A 68 -10.92 9.90 13.43
CA THR A 68 -10.62 11.09 12.60
C THR A 68 -10.30 10.71 11.16
N GLU A 69 -10.53 11.61 10.21
CA GLU A 69 -10.17 11.39 8.79
C GLU A 69 -8.68 11.04 8.64
N ARG A 70 -7.82 11.71 9.43
CA ARG A 70 -6.40 11.38 9.52
C ARG A 70 -6.23 9.91 9.88
N THR A 71 -6.73 9.48 11.04
CA THR A 71 -6.59 8.08 11.48
C THR A 71 -7.18 7.06 10.51
N ASP A 72 -8.24 7.40 9.78
CA ASP A 72 -8.79 6.54 8.73
C ASP A 72 -7.85 6.38 7.54
N LEU A 73 -7.18 7.47 7.11
CA LEU A 73 -6.14 7.39 6.08
C LEU A 73 -4.95 6.55 6.53
N LEU A 74 -4.48 6.72 7.77
CA LEU A 74 -3.34 5.92 8.26
C LEU A 74 -3.71 4.44 8.26
N LYS A 75 -4.90 4.09 8.77
CA LYS A 75 -5.44 2.72 8.76
C LYS A 75 -5.52 2.17 7.33
N LEU A 76 -6.10 2.95 6.41
CA LEU A 76 -6.24 2.57 5.00
C LEU A 76 -4.89 2.25 4.37
N PHE A 77 -3.91 3.13 4.51
CA PHE A 77 -2.60 2.94 3.89
C PHE A 77 -1.77 1.84 4.58
N ALA A 78 -1.84 1.73 5.91
CA ALA A 78 -1.11 0.72 6.67
C ALA A 78 -1.62 -0.70 6.37
N LEU A 79 -2.94 -0.91 6.48
CA LEU A 79 -3.55 -2.22 6.25
C LEU A 79 -3.67 -2.53 4.75
N GLY A 80 -3.91 -1.53 3.91
CA GLY A 80 -3.85 -1.68 2.46
C GLY A 80 -2.46 -2.09 1.98
N GLY A 81 -1.40 -1.49 2.53
CA GLY A 81 -0.03 -1.90 2.22
C GLY A 81 0.30 -3.34 2.67
N LEU A 82 -0.29 -3.80 3.78
CA LEU A 82 -0.21 -5.20 4.20
C LEU A 82 -0.94 -6.14 3.23
N ASP A 83 -2.13 -5.77 2.78
CA ASP A 83 -2.87 -6.54 1.77
C ASP A 83 -2.12 -6.59 0.44
N ASP A 84 -1.57 -5.46 -0.02
CA ASP A 84 -0.74 -5.37 -1.22
C ASP A 84 0.50 -6.30 -1.13
N LEU A 85 1.09 -6.47 0.04
CA LEU A 85 2.16 -7.46 0.25
C LEU A 85 1.68 -8.90 0.04
N VAL A 86 0.50 -9.24 0.55
CA VAL A 86 -0.11 -10.56 0.36
C VAL A 86 -0.46 -10.77 -1.11
N VAL A 87 -1.14 -9.81 -1.73
CA VAL A 87 -1.56 -9.87 -3.14
C VAL A 87 -0.34 -9.94 -4.05
N SER A 88 0.67 -9.10 -3.85
CA SER A 88 1.91 -9.12 -4.64
C SER A 88 2.62 -10.47 -4.53
N THR A 89 2.66 -11.07 -3.34
CA THR A 89 3.25 -12.41 -3.14
C THR A 89 2.44 -13.48 -3.86
N LYS A 90 1.10 -13.43 -3.76
CA LYS A 90 0.21 -14.36 -4.50
C LYS A 90 0.39 -14.25 -6.01
N LEU A 91 0.61 -13.03 -6.53
CA LEU A 91 0.89 -12.79 -7.94
C LEU A 91 2.28 -13.32 -8.34
N LEU A 92 3.30 -13.17 -7.49
CA LEU A 92 4.63 -13.73 -7.74
C LEU A 92 4.55 -15.26 -7.88
N LEU A 93 3.89 -15.92 -6.93
CA LEU A 93 3.72 -17.37 -6.91
C LEU A 93 2.79 -17.89 -8.00
N GLY A 94 1.96 -17.03 -8.57
CA GLY A 94 1.19 -17.31 -9.79
C GLY A 94 1.97 -17.05 -11.08
N GLY A 95 3.27 -16.75 -11.03
CA GLY A 95 4.08 -16.45 -12.21
C GLY A 95 3.81 -15.09 -12.87
N LYS A 96 3.04 -14.21 -12.22
CA LYS A 96 2.60 -12.91 -12.75
C LYS A 96 3.57 -11.80 -12.33
N HIS A 97 4.84 -11.94 -12.69
CA HIS A 97 5.96 -11.14 -12.16
C HIS A 97 5.76 -9.62 -12.29
N ALA A 98 5.37 -9.12 -13.47
CA ALA A 98 5.15 -7.68 -13.67
C ALA A 98 4.04 -7.11 -12.76
N ALA A 99 2.89 -7.78 -12.70
CA ALA A 99 1.78 -7.37 -11.84
C ALA A 99 2.17 -7.46 -10.36
N SER A 100 2.89 -8.52 -9.98
CA SER A 100 3.42 -8.71 -8.65
C SER A 100 4.35 -7.56 -8.21
N GLY A 101 5.24 -7.11 -9.08
CA GLY A 101 6.12 -5.97 -8.81
C GLY A 101 5.35 -4.67 -8.60
N ASN A 102 4.29 -4.44 -9.37
CA ASN A 102 3.48 -3.23 -9.27
C ASN A 102 2.72 -3.13 -7.96
N VAL A 103 2.11 -4.23 -7.54
CA VAL A 103 1.42 -4.28 -6.24
C VAL A 103 2.43 -4.18 -5.08
N ALA A 104 3.62 -4.78 -5.20
CA ALA A 104 4.67 -4.60 -4.19
C ALA A 104 5.14 -3.14 -4.07
N ARG A 105 5.16 -2.40 -5.18
CA ARG A 105 5.42 -0.95 -5.16
C ARG A 105 4.29 -0.18 -4.46
N GLN A 106 3.03 -0.54 -4.71
CA GLN A 106 1.87 0.07 -4.03
C GLN A 106 1.97 -0.13 -2.51
N ALA A 107 2.40 -1.30 -2.03
CA ALA A 107 2.64 -1.54 -0.61
C ALA A 107 3.68 -0.57 -0.01
N ILE A 108 4.78 -0.31 -0.72
CA ILE A 108 5.83 0.62 -0.30
C ILE A 108 5.31 2.06 -0.26
N GLU A 109 4.61 2.47 -1.30
CA GLU A 109 4.04 3.81 -1.41
C GLU A 109 2.98 4.02 -0.32
N GLY A 110 2.12 3.03 -0.07
CA GLY A 110 1.16 3.00 1.03
C GLY A 110 1.84 3.16 2.40
N ALA A 111 2.88 2.37 2.69
CA ALA A 111 3.62 2.51 3.95
C ALA A 111 4.23 3.92 4.13
N ALA A 112 4.77 4.50 3.06
CA ALA A 112 5.28 5.88 3.10
C ALA A 112 4.17 6.91 3.30
N MET A 113 3.03 6.77 2.62
CA MET A 113 1.86 7.65 2.81
C MET A 113 1.29 7.55 4.23
N ALA A 114 1.21 6.34 4.80
CA ALA A 114 0.76 6.14 6.17
C ALA A 114 1.63 6.92 7.16
N MET A 115 2.95 6.89 6.98
CA MET A 115 3.88 7.67 7.80
C MET A 115 3.77 9.18 7.57
N LEU A 116 3.58 9.64 6.34
CA LEU A 116 3.38 11.06 6.06
C LEU A 116 2.07 11.59 6.64
N CYS A 117 1.03 10.76 6.71
CA CYS A 117 -0.22 11.11 7.37
C CYS A 117 -0.12 11.09 8.90
N SER A 118 0.93 10.48 9.50
CA SER A 118 1.01 10.20 10.94
C SER A 118 1.01 11.43 11.84
N THR A 119 1.30 12.60 11.28
CA THR A 119 1.47 13.85 12.02
C THR A 119 0.44 14.90 11.65
N SER A 120 0.17 15.82 12.59
CA SER A 120 -0.56 17.07 12.35
C SER A 120 0.37 18.25 12.08
N GLN A 121 1.68 18.02 11.93
CA GLN A 121 2.63 19.06 11.57
C GLN A 121 2.70 19.25 10.04
N PRO A 122 2.89 20.48 9.53
CA PRO A 122 3.09 20.72 8.10
C PRO A 122 4.37 20.05 7.58
N LEU A 123 4.20 19.17 6.60
CA LEU A 123 5.28 18.44 5.93
C LEU A 123 5.64 19.10 4.61
N VAL A 124 6.90 18.96 4.19
CA VAL A 124 7.32 19.34 2.84
C VAL A 124 6.66 18.38 1.84
N ILE A 125 5.75 18.89 1.01
CA ILE A 125 5.04 18.11 -0.02
C ILE A 125 5.60 18.35 -1.43
N GLN A 126 6.36 19.42 -1.60
CA GLN A 126 7.06 19.73 -2.85
C GLN A 126 8.30 20.54 -2.53
N GLN A 127 9.41 20.22 -3.20
CA GLN A 127 10.64 20.98 -3.13
C GLN A 127 11.02 21.42 -4.55
N ASP A 128 11.12 22.73 -4.75
CA ASP A 128 11.57 23.33 -6.00
C ASP A 128 12.86 24.11 -5.75
N ARG A 129 13.86 23.94 -6.63
CA ARG A 129 15.17 24.60 -6.48
C ARG A 129 15.09 26.13 -6.53
N THR A 130 14.07 26.68 -7.17
CA THR A 130 13.89 28.12 -7.39
C THR A 130 12.80 28.72 -6.52
N LYS A 131 11.73 27.97 -6.26
CA LYS A 131 10.55 28.47 -5.50
C LYS A 131 10.54 28.06 -4.02
N GLY A 132 11.52 27.26 -3.58
CA GLY A 132 11.61 26.79 -2.21
C GLY A 132 10.72 25.58 -1.92
N ALA A 133 10.51 25.31 -0.63
CA ALA A 133 9.74 24.16 -0.14
C ALA A 133 8.28 24.57 0.14
N ILE A 134 7.33 23.84 -0.43
CA ILE A 134 5.91 23.97 -0.10
C ILE A 134 5.59 23.00 1.04
N ARG A 135 5.00 23.54 2.11
CA ARG A 135 4.59 22.77 3.29
C ARG A 135 3.08 22.76 3.43
N ALA A 136 2.52 21.60 3.77
CA ALA A 136 1.09 21.43 4.01
C ALA A 136 0.82 20.29 4.99
N LEU A 137 -0.41 20.21 5.49
CA LEU A 137 -0.87 19.04 6.24
C LEU A 137 -1.13 17.90 5.26
N TYR A 138 -0.21 16.94 5.21
CA TYR A 138 -0.19 15.89 4.19
C TYR A 138 -1.53 15.18 4.03
N TRP A 139 -2.11 14.71 5.14
CA TRP A 139 -3.38 13.99 5.16
C TRP A 139 -4.54 14.82 4.59
N ARG A 140 -4.57 16.15 4.78
CA ARG A 140 -5.61 17.02 4.19
C ARG A 140 -5.48 17.12 2.69
N GLU A 141 -4.25 17.21 2.20
CA GLU A 141 -4.00 17.28 0.75
C GLU A 141 -4.31 15.94 0.07
N VAL A 142 -4.15 14.81 0.78
CA VAL A 142 -4.58 13.49 0.30
C VAL A 142 -6.10 13.44 0.15
N LEU A 143 -6.87 13.93 1.13
CA LEU A 143 -8.34 13.98 1.05
C LEU A 143 -8.85 14.88 -0.07
N LYS A 144 -8.08 15.91 -0.43
CA LYS A 144 -8.38 16.81 -1.56
C LYS A 144 -7.92 16.24 -2.91
N GLU A 145 -7.34 15.04 -2.93
CA GLU A 145 -6.76 14.43 -4.13
C GLU A 145 -5.70 15.32 -4.80
N ASP A 146 -4.93 16.07 -4.01
CA ASP A 146 -3.90 16.96 -4.57
C ASP A 146 -2.83 16.13 -5.30
N ARG A 147 -2.57 16.49 -6.57
CA ARG A 147 -1.61 15.78 -7.43
C ARG A 147 -0.20 15.70 -6.83
N ARG A 148 0.17 16.63 -5.95
CA ARG A 148 1.48 16.67 -5.31
C ARG A 148 1.65 15.52 -4.33
N VAL A 149 0.59 15.01 -3.70
CA VAL A 149 0.66 13.97 -2.64
C VAL A 149 0.20 12.59 -3.11
N GLN A 150 0.29 12.31 -4.41
CA GLN A 150 0.04 10.97 -4.95
C GLN A 150 1.10 9.95 -4.49
N GLY A 151 0.72 8.68 -4.37
CA GLY A 151 1.58 7.60 -3.85
C GLY A 151 2.96 7.49 -4.51
N GLN A 152 3.04 7.71 -5.82
CA GLN A 152 4.32 7.73 -6.56
C GLN A 152 5.34 8.76 -6.05
N HIS A 153 4.90 9.77 -5.29
CA HIS A 153 5.76 10.78 -4.68
C HIS A 153 6.06 10.51 -3.21
N ALA A 154 5.34 9.58 -2.57
CA ALA A 154 5.35 9.39 -1.12
C ALA A 154 6.74 9.07 -0.56
N VAL A 155 7.47 8.14 -1.15
CA VAL A 155 8.83 7.80 -0.66
C VAL A 155 9.79 8.99 -0.77
N ARG A 156 9.69 9.78 -1.85
CA ARG A 156 10.49 11.00 -2.00
C ARG A 156 10.07 12.08 -1.00
N GLN A 157 8.78 12.24 -0.76
CA GLN A 157 8.28 13.18 0.25
C GLN A 157 8.68 12.77 1.65
N LEU A 158 8.66 11.46 1.94
CA LEU A 158 9.14 10.90 3.20
C LEU A 158 10.61 11.28 3.42
N SER A 159 11.45 11.21 2.38
CA SER A 159 12.87 11.58 2.48
C SER A 159 13.07 13.04 2.91
N TRP A 160 12.21 13.96 2.48
CA TRP A 160 12.26 15.37 2.89
C TRP A 160 11.84 15.60 4.34
N ASN A 161 11.21 14.62 4.98
CA ASN A 161 10.58 14.77 6.29
C ASN A 161 11.08 13.74 7.33
N ILE A 162 12.14 12.98 7.05
CA ILE A 162 12.66 11.91 7.93
C ILE A 162 12.93 12.41 9.35
N GLU A 163 13.63 13.55 9.48
CA GLU A 163 14.01 14.11 10.77
C GLU A 163 12.79 14.51 11.61
N LEU A 164 11.82 15.18 10.98
CA LEU A 164 10.60 15.63 11.65
C LEU A 164 9.74 14.43 12.09
N LEU A 165 9.64 13.41 11.22
CA LEU A 165 8.86 12.20 11.50
C LEU A 165 9.62 11.19 12.37
N ARG A 166 10.89 11.47 12.71
CA ARG A 166 11.77 10.58 13.48
C ARG A 166 11.82 9.17 12.93
N VAL A 167 11.82 9.09 11.60
CA VAL A 167 11.82 7.84 10.87
C VAL A 167 13.21 7.20 10.98
N PRO A 168 13.35 5.93 11.40
CA PRO A 168 14.64 5.26 11.40
C PRO A 168 15.24 5.22 10.00
N GLN A 169 16.50 5.64 9.86
CA GLN A 169 17.19 5.71 8.57
C GLN A 169 17.15 4.37 7.81
N ILE A 170 17.39 3.26 8.52
CA ILE A 170 17.36 1.90 7.95
C ILE A 170 15.99 1.54 7.34
N TRP A 171 14.89 2.05 7.92
CA TRP A 171 13.55 1.81 7.42
C TRP A 171 13.32 2.58 6.12
N PHE A 172 13.67 3.88 6.11
CA PHE A 172 13.58 4.69 4.90
C PHE A 172 14.43 4.12 3.75
N GLU A 173 15.68 3.73 4.02
CA GLU A 173 16.57 3.15 3.01
C GLU A 173 15.99 1.88 2.40
N GLY A 174 15.35 1.04 3.23
CA GLY A 174 14.62 -0.13 2.79
C GLY A 174 13.48 0.20 1.82
N LEU A 175 12.62 1.15 2.17
CA LEU A 175 11.52 1.62 1.30
C LEU A 175 12.05 2.23 -0.01
N ALA A 176 13.08 3.07 0.07
CA ALA A 176 13.69 3.72 -1.10
C ALA A 176 14.33 2.70 -2.05
N ALA A 177 15.06 1.72 -1.52
CA ALA A 177 15.64 0.63 -2.29
C ALA A 177 14.55 -0.23 -2.95
N GLY A 178 13.49 -0.57 -2.20
CA GLY A 178 12.36 -1.33 -2.73
C GLY A 178 11.60 -0.58 -3.82
N GLN A 179 11.30 0.71 -3.63
CA GLN A 179 10.62 1.52 -4.65
C GLN A 179 11.42 1.56 -5.95
N LYS A 180 12.75 1.79 -5.85
CA LYS A 180 13.65 1.80 -7.01
C LYS A 180 13.67 0.46 -7.74
N HIS A 181 13.70 -0.65 -6.99
CA HIS A 181 13.67 -2.00 -7.54
C HIS A 181 12.37 -2.25 -8.31
N PHE A 182 11.22 -2.05 -7.67
CA PHE A 182 9.91 -2.36 -8.26
C PHE A 182 9.46 -1.36 -9.33
N SER A 183 10.00 -0.14 -9.35
CA SER A 183 9.72 0.84 -10.41
C SER A 183 10.09 0.32 -11.81
N ARG A 184 11.07 -0.60 -11.90
CA ARG A 184 11.46 -1.24 -13.17
C ARG A 184 10.35 -2.11 -13.77
N LEU A 185 9.48 -2.64 -12.91
CA LEU A 185 8.36 -3.52 -13.29
C LEU A 185 7.06 -2.74 -13.55
N SER A 186 7.01 -1.46 -13.16
CA SER A 186 5.85 -0.56 -13.31
C SER A 186 5.58 -0.05 -14.72
N HIS A 187 6.53 -0.24 -15.63
CA HIS A 187 6.36 0.12 -17.02
C HIS A 187 6.56 -1.10 -17.92
N ALA A 188 5.90 -1.09 -19.07
CA ALA A 188 6.07 -2.10 -20.12
C ALA A 188 7.44 -1.94 -20.81
N SER A 189 8.51 -2.24 -20.07
CA SER A 189 9.87 -2.33 -20.59
C SER A 189 10.09 -3.68 -21.27
N ILE A 190 11.16 -3.78 -22.08
CA ILE A 190 11.58 -5.04 -22.69
C ILE A 190 11.80 -6.11 -21.59
N ASP A 191 12.43 -5.74 -20.48
CA ASP A 191 12.67 -6.65 -19.35
C ASP A 191 11.35 -7.13 -18.71
N THR A 192 10.39 -6.22 -18.53
CA THR A 192 9.06 -6.54 -17.97
C THR A 192 8.25 -7.46 -18.89
N VAL A 193 8.41 -7.34 -20.22
CA VAL A 193 7.74 -8.22 -21.18
C VAL A 193 8.48 -9.57 -21.29
N ALA A 194 9.81 -9.55 -21.35
CA ALA A 194 10.66 -10.75 -21.41
C ALA A 194 10.57 -11.61 -20.14
N SER A 195 10.16 -11.02 -19.00
CA SER A 195 9.89 -11.78 -17.78
C SER A 195 8.79 -12.84 -17.98
N ARG A 196 7.95 -12.73 -19.03
CA ARG A 196 6.89 -13.67 -19.44
C ARG A 196 7.35 -14.82 -20.35
N SER A 197 8.61 -14.81 -20.78
CA SER A 197 9.17 -15.82 -21.68
C SER A 197 9.99 -16.84 -20.89
N LYS A 198 9.98 -18.12 -21.29
CA LYS A 198 10.95 -19.10 -20.78
C LYS A 198 12.33 -18.85 -21.39
N PHE A 199 13.40 -18.97 -20.61
CA PHE A 199 14.76 -18.91 -21.15
C PHE A 199 15.11 -20.23 -21.84
N THR A 200 15.28 -20.22 -23.16
CA THR A 200 15.83 -21.34 -23.92
C THR A 200 17.30 -21.06 -24.24
N GLY A 201 18.11 -22.10 -24.48
CA GLY A 201 19.58 -22.01 -24.48
C GLY A 201 20.22 -20.91 -25.34
N LEU A 202 19.51 -20.38 -26.36
CA LEU A 202 19.99 -19.33 -27.27
C LEU A 202 18.97 -18.19 -27.51
N GLY A 203 18.02 -17.94 -26.61
CA GLY A 203 17.10 -16.80 -26.74
C GLY A 203 15.88 -16.77 -25.82
N CYS A 204 14.95 -15.85 -26.09
CA CYS A 204 13.61 -15.87 -25.51
C CYS A 204 12.82 -17.04 -26.13
N GLY A 205 12.43 -18.00 -25.31
CA GLY A 205 11.49 -19.05 -25.69
C GLY A 205 10.07 -18.52 -25.87
N ALA A 206 9.12 -19.45 -26.05
CA ALA A 206 7.71 -19.12 -26.19
C ALA A 206 7.22 -18.22 -25.04
N ILE A 207 6.37 -17.24 -25.38
CA ILE A 207 5.63 -16.45 -24.40
C ILE A 207 4.55 -17.37 -23.83
N GLU A 208 4.54 -17.53 -22.51
CA GLU A 208 3.48 -18.27 -21.83
C GLU A 208 2.39 -17.31 -21.39
N MET A 209 1.15 -17.62 -21.75
CA MET A 209 -0.02 -16.82 -21.40
C MET A 209 -0.48 -17.16 -19.99
N GLY A 210 -0.84 -16.14 -19.21
CA GLY A 210 -1.24 -16.30 -17.81
C GLY A 210 -0.06 -16.17 -16.86
N GLY A 211 0.51 -17.29 -16.43
CA GLY A 211 1.60 -17.33 -15.47
C GLY A 211 2.51 -18.53 -15.68
N HIS A 212 3.79 -18.37 -15.37
CA HIS A 212 4.77 -19.44 -15.52
C HIS A 212 5.84 -19.41 -14.45
N PHE A 213 6.52 -20.54 -14.32
CA PHE A 213 7.72 -20.72 -13.53
C PHE A 213 8.88 -21.12 -14.46
N ASP A 214 10.05 -20.53 -14.24
CA ASP A 214 11.28 -20.88 -14.94
C ASP A 214 12.44 -21.02 -13.93
N PRO A 215 13.02 -22.22 -13.75
CA PRO A 215 14.11 -22.42 -12.81
C PRO A 215 15.38 -21.61 -13.15
N LYS A 216 15.52 -21.09 -14.38
CA LYS A 216 16.62 -20.18 -14.73
C LYS A 216 16.45 -18.78 -14.14
N LYS A 217 15.25 -18.45 -13.64
CA LYS A 217 14.92 -17.16 -13.00
C LYS A 217 14.96 -17.24 -11.47
N MET A 218 15.52 -18.30 -10.88
CA MET A 218 15.51 -18.49 -9.42
C MET A 218 16.16 -17.35 -8.63
N SER A 219 17.26 -16.78 -9.11
CA SER A 219 17.90 -15.63 -8.46
C SER A 219 16.97 -14.40 -8.43
N LEU A 220 16.22 -14.17 -9.51
CA LEU A 220 15.22 -13.12 -9.59
C LEU A 220 14.07 -13.39 -8.61
N TYR A 221 13.51 -14.59 -8.58
CA TYR A 221 12.40 -14.93 -7.69
C TYR A 221 12.80 -14.85 -6.21
N SER A 222 14.00 -15.32 -5.87
CA SER A 222 14.51 -15.23 -4.50
C SER A 222 14.80 -13.79 -4.09
N GLY A 223 15.32 -12.96 -5.01
CA GLY A 223 15.49 -11.52 -4.78
C GLY A 223 14.16 -10.82 -4.53
N GLU A 224 13.17 -11.07 -5.38
CA GLU A 224 11.79 -10.57 -5.25
C GLU A 224 11.16 -10.92 -3.90
N LEU A 225 11.31 -12.16 -3.44
CA LEU A 225 10.77 -12.61 -2.16
C LEU A 225 11.54 -11.99 -0.98
N SER A 226 12.85 -11.81 -1.10
CA SER A 226 13.68 -11.12 -0.10
C SER A 226 13.22 -9.68 0.15
N TYR A 227 12.89 -8.95 -0.91
CA TYR A 227 12.35 -7.59 -0.79
C TYR A 227 11.02 -7.57 -0.02
N ARG A 228 10.11 -8.52 -0.30
CA ARG A 228 8.82 -8.63 0.39
C ARG A 228 8.97 -9.01 1.86
N ILE A 229 9.87 -9.96 2.16
CA ILE A 229 10.21 -10.33 3.54
C ILE A 229 10.73 -9.12 4.32
N ASN A 230 11.66 -8.36 3.73
CA ASN A 230 12.21 -7.18 4.38
C ASN A 230 11.15 -6.08 4.55
N LEU A 231 10.25 -5.92 3.58
CA LEU A 231 9.15 -4.97 3.69
C LEU A 231 8.14 -5.38 4.79
N CYS A 232 7.83 -6.66 4.96
CA CYS A 232 7.03 -7.13 6.10
C CYS A 232 7.70 -6.81 7.45
N ARG A 233 9.01 -7.05 7.57
CA ARG A 233 9.75 -6.70 8.81
C ARG A 233 9.68 -5.21 9.09
N GLN A 234 9.84 -4.38 8.07
CA GLN A 234 9.72 -2.92 8.16
C GLN A 234 8.29 -2.48 8.53
N LEU A 235 7.27 -3.13 7.97
CA LEU A 235 5.87 -2.84 8.26
C LEU A 235 5.52 -3.19 9.71
N THR A 236 6.10 -4.26 10.26
CA THR A 236 5.92 -4.62 11.68
C THR A 236 6.38 -3.48 12.60
N LEU A 237 7.57 -2.93 12.36
CA LEU A 237 8.10 -1.78 13.12
C LEU A 237 7.24 -0.52 12.94
N PHE A 238 6.73 -0.31 11.72
CA PHE A 238 5.82 0.78 11.42
C PHE A 238 4.49 0.66 12.17
N MET A 239 3.88 -0.53 12.20
CA MET A 239 2.59 -0.77 12.86
C MET A 239 2.66 -0.50 14.37
N GLU A 240 3.78 -0.84 15.00
CA GLU A 240 4.04 -0.50 16.40
C GLU A 240 4.10 1.02 16.62
N HIS A 241 4.89 1.73 15.80
CA HIS A 241 4.95 3.19 15.86
C HIS A 241 3.59 3.86 15.59
N PHE A 242 2.85 3.32 14.64
CA PHE A 242 1.53 3.79 14.26
C PHE A 242 0.54 3.66 15.42
N LEU A 243 0.49 2.50 16.08
CA LEU A 243 -0.35 2.27 17.24
C LEU A 243 -0.03 3.26 18.37
N ASN A 244 1.26 3.47 18.66
CA ASN A 244 1.69 4.43 19.66
C ASN A 244 1.23 5.86 19.34
N THR A 245 1.24 6.25 18.06
CA THR A 245 0.77 7.57 17.62
C THR A 245 -0.74 7.75 17.80
N MET A 246 -1.53 6.71 17.57
CA MET A 246 -2.97 6.73 17.82
C MET A 246 -3.30 6.82 19.30
N ILE A 247 -2.61 6.04 20.14
CA ILE A 247 -2.80 6.06 21.60
C ILE A 247 -2.49 7.45 22.18
N LEU A 248 -1.38 8.06 21.73
CA LEU A 248 -1.02 9.42 22.16
C LEU A 248 -2.03 10.47 21.69
N ALA A 249 -2.59 10.32 20.49
CA ALA A 249 -3.64 11.21 20.00
C ALA A 249 -4.92 11.10 20.87
N SER A 250 -5.36 9.88 21.21
CA SER A 250 -6.49 9.68 22.14
C SER A 250 -6.26 10.33 23.51
N ALA A 251 -5.04 10.26 24.03
CA ALA A 251 -4.70 10.80 25.35
C ALA A 251 -4.75 12.35 25.38
N CYS A 252 -4.29 13.02 24.31
CA CYS A 252 -4.36 14.48 24.20
C CYS A 252 -5.79 15.00 24.00
N ASP A 253 -6.65 14.25 23.30
CA ASP A 253 -8.06 14.64 23.11
C ASP A 253 -8.89 14.43 24.39
N GLY A 254 -8.54 13.45 25.23
CA GLY A 254 -9.20 13.19 26.51
C GLY A 254 -8.99 14.27 27.59
N THR A 255 -7.95 15.10 27.47
CA THR A 255 -7.67 16.20 28.42
C THR A 255 -8.52 17.47 28.19
N HIS A 256 -9.22 17.58 27.05
CA HIS A 256 -10.10 18.73 26.77
C HIS A 256 -11.59 18.48 27.07
N GLN A 257 -11.97 17.29 27.57
CA GLN A 257 -13.38 16.90 27.76
C GLN A 257 -13.86 16.79 29.21
N ARG A 258 -13.17 17.45 30.16
CA ARG A 258 -13.69 17.67 31.53
C ARG A 258 -13.66 19.15 31.89
N MET A 259 -14.63 19.92 31.38
CA MET A 259 -15.16 21.04 32.15
C MET A 259 -16.43 20.55 32.87
N PRO A 260 -16.55 20.72 34.19
CA PRO A 260 -17.77 20.36 34.90
C PRO A 260 -18.93 21.24 34.42
N ALA A 261 -20.09 20.61 34.22
CA ALA A 261 -21.33 21.31 33.94
C ALA A 261 -21.58 22.33 35.05
N SER A 262 -21.59 23.62 34.69
CA SER A 262 -22.12 24.67 35.54
C SER A 262 -23.63 24.44 35.68
N ASP A 263 -24.08 24.23 36.90
CA ASP A 263 -25.49 24.26 37.27
C ASP A 263 -26.16 25.53 36.71
N GLY A 264 -27.04 25.33 35.74
CA GLY A 264 -27.84 26.37 35.11
C GLY A 264 -29.27 26.26 35.58
N LEU A 265 -29.60 27.11 36.55
CA LEU A 265 -30.95 27.40 37.03
C LEU A 265 -31.90 27.75 35.88
N ASP A 266 -33.09 27.17 35.99
CA ASP A 266 -34.31 27.48 35.25
C ASP A 266 -34.79 28.92 35.55
N VAL A 267 -34.95 29.74 34.51
CA VAL A 267 -35.92 30.85 34.50
C VAL A 267 -36.47 31.04 33.08
N SER A 268 -37.75 30.71 32.93
CA SER A 268 -38.60 31.08 31.80
C SER A 268 -39.00 32.56 31.83
N SER A 269 -39.04 33.21 30.65
CA SER A 269 -39.89 34.36 30.24
C SER A 269 -39.14 35.07 29.09
N GLY A 270 -39.59 35.15 27.85
CA GLY A 270 -40.90 35.53 27.35
C GLY A 270 -40.76 36.88 26.63
N TYR A 271 -40.73 36.90 25.29
CA TYR A 271 -41.15 38.05 24.46
C TYR A 271 -41.32 37.60 23.00
N GLN A 272 -42.51 37.85 22.46
CA GLN A 272 -42.93 37.65 21.06
C GLN A 272 -42.75 38.93 20.23
N ASN A 273 -42.77 38.73 18.90
CA ASN A 273 -43.00 39.69 17.79
C ASN A 273 -41.82 40.63 17.45
N GLY A 274 -41.48 40.88 16.19
CA GLY A 274 -42.05 40.52 14.90
C GLY A 274 -41.21 41.13 13.77
N ASP A 275 -41.73 40.98 12.55
CA ASP A 275 -41.36 41.63 11.28
C ASP A 275 -40.48 40.86 10.29
N ALA A 276 -40.99 40.89 9.06
CA ALA A 276 -40.63 40.08 7.92
C ALA A 276 -40.30 40.98 6.70
N ILE A 277 -39.58 40.37 5.74
CA ILE A 277 -39.47 40.69 4.28
C ILE A 277 -38.47 41.82 3.87
N PRO A 278 -37.79 41.82 2.68
CA PRO A 278 -37.56 40.81 1.62
C PRO A 278 -36.07 40.56 1.22
N PRO A 279 -35.80 39.67 0.23
CA PRO A 279 -34.45 39.37 -0.28
C PRO A 279 -33.98 40.36 -1.37
N ARG A 280 -32.66 40.45 -1.57
CA ARG A 280 -32.04 41.14 -2.73
C ARG A 280 -31.18 40.18 -3.55
N GLY A 281 -31.57 40.01 -4.81
CA GLY A 281 -30.73 40.33 -5.96
C GLY A 281 -29.77 39.24 -6.47
N VAL A 282 -30.27 38.50 -7.47
CA VAL A 282 -29.51 37.93 -8.59
C VAL A 282 -28.74 39.05 -9.31
N ASN A 283 -27.52 38.77 -9.76
CA ASN A 283 -26.92 39.40 -10.95
C ASN A 283 -26.10 38.33 -11.69
N ASP A 284 -26.55 38.03 -12.90
CA ASP A 284 -25.81 37.34 -13.96
C ASP A 284 -24.90 38.33 -14.73
N GLU A 285 -23.97 37.74 -15.50
CA GLU A 285 -23.12 38.30 -16.59
C GLU A 285 -21.91 39.15 -16.16
N VAL A 286 -20.65 38.83 -16.50
CA VAL A 286 -20.05 38.43 -17.80
C VAL A 286 -19.03 37.31 -17.66
#